data_AF-A0A948KPI2-F1
#
_entry.id   AF-A0A948KPI2-F1
#
_cell.length_a   1.000
_cell.length_b   1.000
_cell.length_c   1.000
_cell.angle_alpha   90.00
_cell.angle_beta   90.00
_cell.angle_gamma   90.00
#
_symmetry.space_group_name_H-M   'P 1'
#
loop_
_entity.id
_entity.type
_entity.pdbx_description
1 polymer ?
#
loop_
_entity_poly.entity_id
_entity_poly.type
_entity_poly.pdbx_seq_one_letter_code
_entity_poly.pdbx_strand_id
1 'polypeptide(L)' 'ENYPDLKATKAYTDLMAQLEGTENRVAVARRDFNESVRGFNVLVKRFPGNMLAGFFGFAPEAFFESDEGTEDAPIVDFE' A
#
# COMPACT_ATOMS: atom_id res chain seq x y z
N GLU A 1 -6.62 2.58 43.97
CA GLU A 1 -6.27 3.53 42.88
C GLU A 1 -5.16 3.00 41.96
N ASN A 2 -5.12 1.70 41.62
CA ASN A 2 -4.08 1.16 40.74
C ASN A 2 -4.68 0.54 39.48
N TYR A 3 -4.98 1.36 38.46
CA TYR A 3 -5.16 0.87 37.10
C TYR A 3 -4.61 1.80 35.98
N PRO A 4 -3.48 2.52 36.13
CA PRO A 4 -2.81 3.13 34.96
C PRO A 4 -2.39 2.06 33.94
N ASP A 5 -1.81 0.96 34.43
CA ASP A 5 -1.25 -0.10 33.59
C ASP A 5 -2.32 -0.79 32.72
N LEU A 6 -3.49 -1.10 33.28
CA LEU A 6 -4.56 -1.75 32.53
C LEU A 6 -5.13 -0.85 31.41
N LYS A 7 -5.11 0.46 31.64
CA LYS A 7 -5.60 1.45 30.67
C LYS A 7 -4.56 1.69 29.56
N ALA A 8 -3.27 1.69 29.91
CA ALA A 8 -2.16 1.75 28.96
C ALA A 8 -2.12 0.51 28.06
N THR A 9 -2.26 -0.71 28.62
CA THR A 9 -2.28 -1.96 27.84
C THR A 9 -3.43 -1.98 26.83
N LYS A 10 -4.62 -1.52 27.22
CA LYS A 10 -5.77 -1.44 26.30
C LYS A 10 -5.55 -0.41 25.19
N ALA A 11 -5.10 0.80 25.52
CA ALA A 11 -4.82 1.84 24.53
C ALA A 11 -3.72 1.41 23.54
N TYR A 12 -2.70 0.70 24.02
CA TYR A 12 -1.65 0.11 23.18
C TYR A 12 -2.18 -0.96 22.22
N THR A 13 -3.01 -1.87 22.73
CA THR A 13 -3.61 -2.94 21.92
C THR A 13 -4.54 -2.37 20.85
N ASP A 14 -5.33 -1.36 21.20
CA ASP A 14 -6.22 -0.66 20.28
C ASP A 14 -5.42 0.08 19.19
N LEU A 15 -4.28 0.70 19.53
CA LEU A 15 -3.40 1.34 18.56
C LEU A 15 -2.76 0.32 17.61
N MET A 16 -2.25 -0.79 18.14
CA MET A 16 -1.65 -1.85 17.31
C MET A 16 -2.67 -2.42 16.32
N ALA A 17 -3.91 -2.65 16.75
CA ALA A 17 -4.99 -3.08 15.85
C ALA A 17 -5.31 -2.03 14.77
N GLN A 18 -5.22 -0.73 15.08
CA GLN A 18 -5.42 0.34 14.09
C GLN A 18 -4.26 0.44 13.10
N LEU A 19 -3.02 0.25 13.56
CA LEU A 19 -1.83 0.23 12.71
C LEU A 19 -1.89 -0.96 11.76
N GLU A 20 -2.16 -2.16 12.26
CA GLU A 20 -2.36 -3.35 11.43
C GLU A 20 -3.50 -3.14 10.42
N GLY A 21 -4.61 -2.54 10.85
CA GLY A 21 -5.72 -2.20 9.96
C GLY A 21 -5.35 -1.17 8.89
N THR A 22 -4.44 -0.26 9.18
CA THR A 22 -3.96 0.75 8.23
C THR A 22 -2.96 0.14 7.24
N GLU A 23 -2.00 -0.65 7.72
CA GLU A 23 -1.05 -1.39 6.90
C GLU A 23 -1.75 -2.31 5.91
N ASN A 24 -2.76 -3.07 6.37
CA ASN A 24 -3.55 -3.92 5.50
C ASN A 24 -4.25 -3.12 4.38
N ARG A 25 -4.76 -1.92 4.68
CA ARG A 25 -5.38 -1.04 3.66
C ARG A 25 -4.36 -0.50 2.67
N VAL A 26 -3.18 -0.10 3.13
CA VAL A 26 -2.08 0.36 2.28
C VAL A 26 -1.63 -0.77 1.34
N ALA A 27 -1.47 -1.98 1.86
CA ALA A 27 -1.10 -3.16 1.07
C ALA A 27 -2.14 -3.47 -0.02
N VAL A 28 -3.44 -3.43 0.31
CA VAL A 28 -4.52 -3.63 -0.67
C VAL A 28 -4.51 -2.51 -1.71
N ALA A 29 -4.43 -1.25 -1.31
CA ALA A 29 -4.40 -0.12 -2.24
C ALA A 29 -3.20 -0.19 -3.20
N ARG A 30 -2.01 -0.56 -2.70
CA ARG A 30 -0.82 -0.79 -3.51
C ARG A 30 -1.04 -1.88 -4.55
N ARG A 31 -1.63 -3.01 -4.15
CA ARG A 31 -1.94 -4.13 -5.05
C ARG A 31 -2.90 -3.70 -6.15
N ASP A 32 -4.00 -3.03 -5.79
CA ASP A 32 -5.06 -2.64 -6.71
C ASP A 32 -4.55 -1.58 -7.72
N PHE A 33 -3.69 -0.65 -7.26
CA PHE A 33 -2.97 0.29 -8.13
C PHE A 33 -2.07 -0.45 -9.12
N ASN A 34 -1.23 -1.36 -8.62
CA ASN A 34 -0.30 -2.12 -9.46
C ASN A 34 -1.02 -3.02 -10.47
N GLU A 35 -2.17 -3.58 -10.12
CA GLU A 35 -2.99 -4.34 -11.06
C GLU A 35 -3.55 -3.46 -12.18
N SER A 36 -4.02 -2.25 -11.84
CA SER A 36 -4.49 -1.26 -12.82
C SER A 36 -3.38 -0.81 -13.76
N VAL A 37 -2.21 -0.47 -13.23
CA VAL A 37 -1.01 -0.12 -14.01
C VAL A 37 -0.57 -1.27 -14.90
N ARG A 38 -0.63 -2.52 -14.41
CA ARG A 38 -0.30 -3.70 -15.20
C ARG A 38 -1.24 -3.83 -16.40
N GLY A 39 -2.54 -3.71 -16.19
CA GLY A 39 -3.54 -3.76 -17.26
C GLY A 39 -3.28 -2.70 -18.32
N PHE A 40 -3.09 -1.44 -17.88
CA PHE A 40 -2.76 -0.33 -18.77
C PHE A 40 -1.47 -0.56 -19.56
N ASN A 41 -0.40 -0.98 -18.89
CA ASN A 41 0.89 -1.26 -19.53
C ASN A 41 0.80 -2.39 -20.55
N VAL A 42 0.00 -3.42 -20.28
CA VAL A 42 -0.26 -4.51 -21.22
C VAL A 42 -0.99 -3.99 -22.46
N LEU A 43 -1.99 -3.12 -22.29
CA LEU A 43 -2.73 -2.52 -23.40
C LEU A 43 -1.83 -1.63 -24.26
N VAL A 44 -1.04 -0.75 -23.62
CA VAL A 44 -0.11 0.16 -24.31
C VAL A 44 1.04 -0.58 -25.01
N LYS A 45 1.39 -1.80 -24.58
CA LYS A 45 2.48 -2.58 -25.19
C LYS A 45 2.02 -3.59 -26.24
N ARG A 46 0.73 -3.94 -26.29
CA ARG A 46 0.21 -4.96 -27.24
C ARG A 46 -0.49 -4.31 -28.43
N PHE A 47 -0.46 -4.97 -29.58
CA PHE A 47 -1.26 -4.58 -30.73
C PHE A 47 -2.76 -4.81 -30.45
N PRO A 48 -3.66 -3.87 -30.83
CA PRO A 48 -3.42 -2.61 -31.53
C PRO A 48 -3.11 -1.41 -30.61
N GLY A 49 -3.14 -1.61 -29.29
CA GLY A 49 -2.97 -0.55 -28.31
C GLY A 49 -1.62 0.18 -28.36
N ASN A 50 -0.53 -0.49 -28.75
CA ASN A 50 0.77 0.16 -28.95
C ASN A 50 0.80 1.21 -30.08
N MET A 51 0.02 1.02 -31.13
CA MET A 51 -0.12 2.00 -32.21
C MET A 51 -0.91 3.21 -31.71
N LEU A 52 -2.08 2.96 -31.12
CA LEU A 52 -2.91 4.03 -30.55
C LEU A 52 -2.15 4.80 -29.47
N ALA A 53 -1.39 4.12 -28.62
CA ALA A 53 -0.56 4.73 -27.62
C ALA A 53 0.52 5.64 -28.22
N GLY A 54 1.19 5.22 -29.30
CA GLY A 54 2.13 6.07 -30.03
C GLY A 54 1.46 7.30 -30.68
N PHE A 55 0.26 7.15 -31.24
CA PHE A 55 -0.49 8.25 -31.86
C PHE A 55 -1.03 9.27 -30.85
N PHE A 56 -1.47 8.81 -29.68
CA PHE A 56 -2.06 9.66 -28.63
C PHE A 56 -1.07 10.03 -27.52
N GLY A 57 0.17 9.54 -27.57
CA GLY A 57 1.21 9.85 -26.58
C GLY A 57 1.07 9.11 -25.24
N PHE A 58 0.38 7.97 -25.20
CA PHE A 58 0.32 7.14 -23.99
C PHE A 58 1.61 6.34 -23.82
N ALA A 59 2.24 6.45 -22.66
CA ALA A 59 3.43 5.70 -22.29
C ALA A 59 3.13 4.76 -21.11
N PRO A 60 3.88 3.65 -20.95
CA PRO A 60 3.75 2.79 -19.78
C PRO A 60 3.99 3.56 -18.47
N GLU A 61 3.23 3.21 -17.44
CA GLU A 61 3.32 3.80 -16.11
C GLU A 61 4.10 2.91 -15.15
N ALA A 62 4.75 3.52 -14.14
CA ALA A 62 5.54 2.80 -13.15
C ALA A 62 4.64 2.13 -12.11
N PHE A 63 5.08 0.98 -11.59
CA PHE A 63 4.42 0.34 -10.45
C PHE A 63 4.71 1.13 -9.17
N PHE A 64 3.78 1.08 -8.22
CA PHE A 64 4.00 1.53 -6.86
C PHE A 64 4.72 0.43 -6.10
N GLU A 65 6.01 0.63 -5.85
CA GLU A 65 6.85 -0.27 -5.07
C GLU A 65 6.79 0.11 -3.59
N SER A 66 6.87 -0.88 -2.70
CA SER A 66 7.14 -0.63 -1.28
C SER A 66 8.58 -0.13 -1.17
N ASP A 67 8.84 0.89 -0.35
CA ASP A 67 10.21 1.17 0.08
C ASP A 67 10.76 -0.04 0.85
N GLU A 68 12.03 -0.39 0.62
CA GLU A 68 12.71 -1.48 1.33
C GLU A 68 12.57 -1.28 2.86
N GLY A 69 12.03 -2.26 3.57
CA GLY A 69 11.80 -2.21 5.03
C GLY A 69 10.41 -1.75 5.48
N THR A 70 9.49 -1.40 4.56
CA THR A 70 8.08 -1.10 4.89
C THR A 70 7.20 -2.35 5.01
N GLU A 71 7.79 -3.55 4.92
CA GLU A 71 7.10 -4.81 5.16
C GLU A 71 6.94 -5.10 6.66
N ASP A 72 7.75 -4.46 7.50
CA ASP A 72 7.72 -4.61 8.94
C ASP A 72 6.79 -3.57 9.58
N ALA A 73 5.77 -4.06 10.30
CA ALA A 73 4.88 -3.19 11.05
C ALA A 73 5.68 -2.35 12.06
N PRO A 74 5.39 -1.04 12.22
CA PRO A 74 6.13 -0.18 13.12
C PRO A 74 6.03 -0.68 14.57
N ILE A 75 7.17 -0.98 15.19
CA ILE A 75 7.25 -1.29 16.62
C ILE A 75 7.05 0.03 17.36
N VAL A 76 5.87 0.21 17.94
CA VAL A 76 5.58 1.40 18.74
C VAL A 76 6.14 1.19 20.14
N ASP A 77 7.25 1.86 20.44
CA ASP A 77 7.83 1.91 21.77
C ASP A 77 7.27 3.13 22.52
N PHE A 78 6.68 2.90 23.69
CA PHE A 78 6.22 3.95 24.59
C PHE A 78 6.93 3.75 25.93
N GLU A 79 8.11 4.36 26.07
CA GLU A 79 8.78 4.50 27.38
C GLU A 79 7.91 5.26 28.40
#